data_AF-A0A6G9AVV2-F1
#
_entry.id   AF-A0A6G9AVV2-F1
#
_cell.length_a   1.000
_cell.length_b   1.000
_cell.length_c   1.000
_cell.angle_alpha   90.00
_cell.angle_beta   90.00
_cell.angle_gamma   90.00
#
_symmetry.space_group_name_H-M   'P 1'
#
loop_
_entity.id
_entity.type
_entity.pdbx_description
1 polymer ?
#
loop_
_entity_poly.entity_id
_entity_poly.type
_entity_poly.pdbx_seq_one_letter_code
_entity_poly.pdbx_strand_id
1 'polypeptide(L)'
;MKEKATVISDLNEYLEYKESYLRAGSFKVYRLFSFKFKRFLAANGFAHLPTKKITPAICEKYKRYILKIHSDPITRNKEIGQMKTFFAQFTKPGWERYRISPAANIERLPKQDSEMHEPYNEVQTAEIIGRILEKKDYYLLLYIYFIHYTFARPGREVRLLKVGDLKLSCPDIGCQFSSKIDNYGRPHSRPAESLSVQRTTPGDGRVSHPLWR
;
A
#
# COMPACT_ATOMS: atom_id res chain seq x y z
N MET A 1 7.64 25.35 35.22
CA MET A 1 8.65 24.66 34.40
C MET A 1 7.90 23.86 33.34
N LYS A 2 8.16 24.06 32.03
CA LYS A 2 7.53 23.20 31.00
C LYS A 2 8.06 21.78 31.19
N GLU A 3 7.17 20.85 31.53
CA GLU A 3 7.49 19.44 31.67
C GLU A 3 8.16 18.96 30.37
N LYS A 4 9.36 18.37 30.48
CA LYS A 4 10.10 17.93 29.30
C LYS A 4 9.37 16.73 28.72
N ALA A 5 8.86 16.85 27.49
CA ALA A 5 8.21 15.76 26.80
C ALA A 5 9.10 14.51 26.81
N THR A 6 8.54 13.43 27.33
CA THR A 6 9.18 12.11 27.39
C THR A 6 9.01 11.39 26.07
N VAL A 7 9.83 10.37 25.82
CA VAL A 7 9.67 9.53 24.62
C VAL A 7 8.30 8.87 24.55
N ILE A 8 7.68 8.55 25.69
CA ILE A 8 6.33 7.96 25.72
C ILE A 8 5.26 8.99 25.38
N SER A 9 5.33 10.21 25.93
CA SER A 9 4.36 11.26 25.62
C SER A 9 4.45 11.67 24.15
N ASP A 10 5.67 11.87 23.63
CA ASP A 10 5.91 12.18 22.22
C ASP A 10 5.46 11.04 21.28
N LEU A 11 5.54 9.77 21.73
CA LEU A 11 5.00 8.63 20.99
C LEU A 11 3.47 8.62 20.94
N ASN A 12 2.79 9.04 22.00
CA ASN A 12 1.33 9.15 22.00
C ASN A 12 0.88 10.30 21.09
N GLU A 13 1.51 11.48 21.21
CA GLU A 13 1.23 12.63 20.34
C GLU A 13 1.44 12.27 18.86
N TYR A 14 2.52 11.54 18.55
CA TYR A 14 2.78 11.03 17.21
C TYR A 14 1.67 10.10 16.71
N LEU A 15 1.14 9.22 17.57
CA LEU A 15 0.05 8.32 17.19
C LEU A 15 -1.24 9.08 16.92
N GLU A 16 -1.60 10.04 17.77
CA GLU A 16 -2.79 10.89 17.58
C GLU A 16 -2.69 11.67 16.28
N TYR A 17 -1.52 12.25 15.99
CA TYR A 17 -1.25 12.91 14.72
C TYR A 17 -1.45 11.94 13.54
N LYS A 18 -0.92 10.72 13.61
CA LYS A 18 -1.08 9.72 12.55
C LYS A 18 -2.52 9.23 12.40
N GLU A 19 -3.26 9.08 13.48
CA GLU A 19 -4.65 8.63 13.47
C GLU A 19 -5.56 9.64 12.77
N SER A 20 -5.29 10.94 12.91
CA SER A 20 -6.12 12.01 12.34
C SER A 20 -6.28 11.97 10.81
N TYR A 21 -5.36 11.36 10.07
CA TYR A 21 -5.39 11.30 8.61
C TYR A 21 -5.18 9.91 8.00
N LEU A 22 -4.85 8.89 8.81
CA LEU A 22 -4.66 7.53 8.30
C LEU A 22 -5.95 6.71 8.40
N ARG A 23 -6.16 5.85 7.40
CA ARG A 23 -7.19 4.82 7.48
C ARG A 23 -6.86 3.82 8.57
N ALA A 24 -7.88 3.26 9.23
CA ALA A 24 -7.74 2.33 10.34
C ALA A 24 -6.78 1.15 10.07
N GLY A 25 -6.82 0.57 8.87
CA GLY A 25 -5.93 -0.53 8.48
C GLY A 25 -4.45 -0.13 8.45
N SER A 26 -4.14 1.08 7.97
CA SER A 26 -2.78 1.63 7.96
C SER A 26 -2.34 2.04 9.36
N PHE A 27 -3.25 2.64 10.15
CA PHE A 27 -2.97 3.06 11.52
C PHE A 27 -2.60 1.88 12.44
N LYS A 28 -3.21 0.70 12.22
CA LYS A 28 -2.90 -0.53 12.95
C LYS A 28 -1.39 -0.83 13.03
N VAL A 29 -0.65 -0.55 11.96
CA VAL A 29 0.80 -0.76 11.90
C VAL A 29 1.55 0.14 12.90
N TYR A 30 1.17 1.42 12.99
CA TYR A 30 1.77 2.38 13.91
C TYR A 30 1.45 2.02 15.37
N ARG A 31 0.21 1.59 15.64
CA ARG A 31 -0.19 1.12 16.97
C ARG A 31 0.60 -0.10 17.42
N LEU A 32 0.82 -1.07 16.52
CA LEU A 32 1.60 -2.27 16.82
C LEU A 32 3.07 -1.93 17.11
N PHE A 33 3.66 -1.04 16.31
CA PHE A 33 4.99 -0.50 16.56
C PHE A 33 5.07 0.16 17.94
N SER A 34 4.14 1.08 18.25
CA SER A 34 4.12 1.79 19.54
C SER A 34 4.01 0.83 20.73
N PHE A 35 3.17 -0.20 20.63
CA PHE A 35 3.07 -1.23 21.66
C PHE A 35 4.42 -1.94 21.92
N LYS A 36 5.10 -2.39 20.87
CA LYS A 36 6.42 -3.04 20.99
C LYS A 36 7.49 -2.08 21.51
N PHE A 37 7.48 -0.84 21.04
CA PHE A 37 8.44 0.16 21.45
C PHE A 37 8.27 0.56 22.92
N LYS A 38 7.04 0.76 23.39
CA LYS A 38 6.74 0.99 24.82
C LYS A 38 7.24 -0.16 25.69
N ARG A 39 7.01 -1.42 25.28
CA ARG A 39 7.52 -2.59 26.00
C ARG A 39 9.05 -2.60 26.07
N PHE A 40 9.73 -2.29 24.98
CA PHE A 40 11.19 -2.17 24.97
C PHE A 40 11.68 -1.07 25.91
N LEU A 41 11.06 0.12 25.86
CA LEU A 41 11.45 1.26 26.69
C LEU A 41 11.26 0.95 28.18
N ALA A 42 10.15 0.32 28.56
CA ALA A 42 9.88 -0.09 29.94
C ALA A 42 10.92 -1.12 30.42
N ALA A 43 11.19 -2.16 29.63
CA ALA A 43 12.11 -3.23 30.00
C ALA A 43 13.58 -2.77 30.15
N ASN A 44 13.95 -1.63 29.55
CA ASN A 44 15.33 -1.10 29.58
C ASN A 44 15.45 0.18 30.43
N GLY A 45 14.41 0.58 31.18
CA GLY A 45 14.43 1.78 32.01
C GLY A 45 14.46 3.11 31.24
N PHE A 46 14.01 3.11 29.98
CA PHE A 46 14.02 4.28 29.09
C PHE A 46 12.67 5.00 29.01
N ALA A 47 11.63 4.50 29.70
CA ALA A 47 10.27 5.03 29.64
C ALA A 47 10.18 6.54 29.96
N HIS A 48 10.97 7.01 30.94
CA HIS A 48 10.96 8.40 31.40
C HIS A 48 12.04 9.27 30.74
N LEU A 49 12.80 8.73 29.77
CA LEU A 49 13.81 9.52 29.09
C LEU A 49 13.16 10.61 28.25
N PRO A 50 13.67 11.86 28.31
CA PRO A 50 13.30 12.88 27.34
C PRO A 50 13.65 12.42 25.94
N THR A 51 12.78 12.67 24.96
CA THR A 51 13.01 12.20 23.57
C THR A 51 14.37 12.63 23.06
N LYS A 52 14.75 13.90 23.25
CA LYS A 52 16.05 14.45 22.86
C LYS A 52 17.29 13.68 23.39
N LYS A 53 17.13 12.86 24.44
CA LYS A 53 18.20 12.03 25.02
C LYS A 53 18.30 10.62 24.43
N ILE A 54 17.39 10.23 23.55
CA ILE A 54 17.53 8.97 22.81
C ILE A 54 18.70 9.09 21.84
N THR A 55 19.65 8.15 21.95
CA THR A 55 20.86 8.10 21.15
C THR A 55 20.77 7.01 20.07
N PRO A 56 21.61 7.07 19.02
CA PRO A 56 21.70 5.99 18.04
C PRO A 56 21.95 4.61 18.66
N ALA A 57 22.71 4.54 19.76
CA ALA A 57 22.96 3.30 20.49
C ALA A 57 21.68 2.67 21.08
N ILE A 58 20.73 3.49 21.55
CA ILE A 58 19.43 2.99 22.05
C ILE A 58 18.60 2.46 20.88
N CYS A 59 18.61 3.14 19.74
CA CYS A 59 17.90 2.70 18.55
C CYS A 59 18.50 1.40 17.98
N GLU A 60 19.82 1.21 18.03
CA GLU A 60 20.46 -0.08 17.68
C GLU A 60 20.10 -1.18 18.67
N LYS A 61 19.98 -0.87 19.97
CA LYS A 61 19.44 -1.81 20.97
C LYS A 61 18.00 -2.21 20.64
N TYR A 62 17.16 -1.28 20.20
CA TYR A 62 15.80 -1.60 19.75
C TYR A 62 15.81 -2.49 18.51
N LYS A 63 16.67 -2.21 17.51
CA LYS A 63 16.86 -3.10 16.36
C LYS A 63 17.19 -4.52 16.84
N ARG A 64 18.17 -4.70 17.72
CA ARG A 64 18.51 -6.03 18.29
C ARG A 64 17.34 -6.68 19.03
N TYR A 65 16.52 -5.91 19.74
CA TYR A 65 15.29 -6.41 20.36
C TYR A 65 14.30 -6.93 19.30
N ILE A 66 14.09 -6.18 18.21
CA ILE A 66 13.25 -6.60 17.08
C ILE A 66 13.74 -7.89 16.41
N LEU A 67 15.07 -8.03 16.25
CA LEU A 67 15.66 -9.25 15.69
C LEU A 67 15.38 -10.50 16.54
N LYS A 68 15.24 -10.34 17.85
CA LYS A 68 14.94 -11.44 18.78
C LYS A 68 13.47 -11.86 18.75
N ILE A 69 12.54 -10.93 18.53
CA ILE A 69 11.09 -11.22 18.61
C ILE A 69 10.46 -11.67 17.29
N HIS A 70 11.12 -11.37 16.15
CA HIS A 70 10.65 -11.76 14.83
C HIS A 70 11.70 -12.61 14.15
N SER A 71 11.30 -13.64 13.41
CA SER A 71 12.18 -14.43 12.54
C SER A 71 12.27 -13.84 11.14
N ASP A 72 11.13 -13.43 10.58
CA ASP A 72 11.00 -12.94 9.20
C ASP A 72 11.74 -11.59 8.95
N PRO A 73 12.69 -11.53 8.00
CA PRO A 73 13.42 -10.32 7.62
C PRO A 73 12.53 -9.17 7.17
N ILE A 74 11.41 -9.44 6.48
CA ILE A 74 10.50 -8.42 5.97
C ILE A 74 9.83 -7.70 7.15
N THR A 75 9.32 -8.46 8.11
CA THR A 75 8.71 -7.95 9.33
C THR A 75 9.71 -7.17 10.17
N ARG A 76 10.93 -7.68 10.35
CA ARG A 76 12.03 -6.96 11.04
C ARG A 76 12.31 -5.61 10.37
N ASN A 77 12.41 -5.57 9.04
CA ASN A 77 12.65 -4.34 8.29
C ASN A 77 11.49 -3.35 8.34
N LYS A 78 10.24 -3.83 8.38
CA LYS A 78 9.06 -2.99 8.60
C LYS A 78 9.12 -2.31 9.97
N GLU A 79 9.43 -3.04 11.04
CA GLU A 79 9.56 -2.48 12.40
C GLU A 79 10.71 -1.47 12.51
N ILE A 80 11.89 -1.79 11.95
CA ILE A 80 13.02 -0.84 11.88
C ILE A 80 12.61 0.40 11.09
N GLY A 81 11.89 0.22 9.98
CA GLY A 81 11.33 1.31 9.19
C GLY A 81 10.42 2.23 10.00
N GLN A 82 9.51 1.66 10.79
CA GLN A 82 8.61 2.44 11.65
C GLN A 82 9.37 3.26 12.70
N MET A 83 10.38 2.67 13.35
CA MET A 83 11.25 3.40 14.27
C MET A 83 11.94 4.58 13.58
N LYS A 84 12.50 4.37 12.37
CA LYS A 84 13.16 5.44 11.61
C LYS A 84 12.18 6.56 11.28
N THR A 85 10.97 6.22 10.83
CA THR A 85 9.91 7.20 10.53
C THR A 85 9.47 7.98 11.76
N PHE A 86 9.33 7.33 12.91
CA PHE A 86 9.00 7.96 14.18
C PHE A 86 10.03 9.04 14.54
N PHE A 87 11.32 8.70 14.60
CA PHE A 87 12.36 9.67 14.94
C PHE A 87 12.59 10.74 13.87
N ALA A 88 12.35 10.43 12.59
CA ALA A 88 12.39 11.41 11.51
C ALA A 88 11.24 12.42 11.58
N GLN A 89 10.13 12.13 12.28
CA GLN A 89 9.09 13.14 12.50
C GLN A 89 9.63 14.29 13.37
N PHE A 90 10.47 14.00 14.36
CA PHE A 90 11.02 15.01 15.29
C PHE A 90 12.20 15.82 14.74
N THR A 91 12.46 15.72 13.43
CA THR A 91 13.35 16.63 12.71
C THR A 91 12.57 17.62 11.85
N LYS A 92 11.23 17.54 11.81
CA LYS A 92 10.38 18.41 11.02
C LYS A 92 9.96 19.65 11.81
N PRO A 93 9.68 20.78 11.12
CA PRO A 93 9.16 21.99 11.75
C PRO A 93 7.97 21.71 12.67
N GLY A 94 8.00 22.28 13.87
CA GLY A 94 6.98 22.08 14.91
C GLY A 94 7.20 20.85 15.80
N TRP A 95 8.06 19.91 15.41
CA TRP A 95 8.36 18.69 16.18
C TRP A 95 9.84 18.59 16.58
N GLU A 96 10.62 19.66 16.40
CA GLU A 96 12.09 19.65 16.49
C GLU A 96 12.60 19.26 17.88
N ARG A 97 12.84 17.95 18.08
CA ARG A 97 13.62 17.44 19.21
C ARG A 97 15.07 17.20 18.79
N TYR A 98 15.30 16.93 17.51
CA TYR A 98 16.61 16.67 16.93
C TYR A 98 16.84 17.50 15.67
N ARG A 99 18.12 17.84 15.43
CA ARG A 99 18.58 18.31 14.12
C ARG A 99 18.73 17.16 13.12
N ILE A 100 19.20 16.01 13.61
CA ILE A 100 19.40 14.79 12.84
C ILE A 100 18.79 13.64 13.63
N SER A 101 17.98 12.81 12.99
CA SER A 101 17.32 11.67 13.64
C SER A 101 18.35 10.68 14.21
N PRO A 102 18.21 10.23 15.47
CA PRO A 102 19.11 9.23 16.06
C PRO A 102 19.04 7.88 15.33
N ALA A 103 17.98 7.63 14.56
CA ALA A 103 17.80 6.41 13.78
C ALA A 103 18.23 6.53 12.31
N ALA A 104 18.77 7.68 11.88
CA ALA A 104 19.10 7.94 10.47
C ALA A 104 20.03 6.86 9.87
N ASN A 105 21.11 6.54 10.59
CA ASN A 105 22.17 5.63 10.13
C ASN A 105 21.91 4.16 10.47
N ILE A 106 20.71 3.81 10.96
CA ILE A 106 20.39 2.42 11.27
C ILE A 106 20.09 1.68 9.98
N GLU A 107 20.94 0.71 9.66
CA GLU A 107 20.81 -0.13 8.49
C GLU A 107 19.68 -1.14 8.65
N ARG A 108 18.97 -1.34 7.55
CA ARG A 108 18.02 -2.43 7.40
C ARG A 108 18.78 -3.73 7.13
N LEU A 109 18.14 -4.85 7.42
CA LEU A 109 18.68 -6.16 7.07
C LEU A 109 18.66 -6.34 5.54
N PRO A 110 19.60 -7.14 5.00
CA PRO A 110 19.52 -7.55 3.60
C PRO A 110 18.15 -8.17 3.34
N LYS A 111 17.56 -7.82 2.19
CA LYS A 111 16.32 -8.45 1.75
C LYS A 111 16.66 -9.90 1.42
N GLN A 112 15.93 -10.83 2.01
CA GLN A 112 15.91 -12.19 1.53
C GLN A 112 15.05 -12.21 0.27
N ASP A 113 15.50 -12.90 -0.76
CA ASP A 113 14.66 -13.17 -1.92
C ASP A 113 13.44 -13.96 -1.43
N SER A 114 12.26 -13.39 -1.64
CA SER A 114 11.02 -14.12 -1.40
C SER A 114 10.88 -15.17 -2.48
N GLU A 115 10.31 -16.32 -2.13
CA GLU A 115 9.75 -17.22 -3.14
C GLU A 115 8.85 -16.39 -4.07
N MET A 116 9.21 -16.37 -5.35
CA MET A 116 8.43 -15.67 -6.34
C MET A 116 7.08 -16.40 -6.44
N HIS A 117 5.99 -15.67 -6.29
CA HIS A 117 4.66 -16.26 -6.49
C HIS A 117 4.53 -16.62 -7.97
N GLU A 118 4.64 -17.90 -8.29
CA GLU A 118 4.51 -18.40 -9.65
C GLU A 118 3.03 -18.43 -10.06
N PRO A 119 2.73 -18.05 -11.32
CA PRO A 119 1.39 -18.23 -11.86
C PRO A 119 1.07 -19.72 -12.01
N TYR A 120 -0.21 -20.08 -11.85
CA TYR A 120 -0.66 -21.43 -12.16
C TYR A 120 -0.47 -21.72 -13.65
N ASN A 121 -0.02 -22.93 -13.97
CA ASN A 121 0.03 -23.40 -15.34
C ASN A 121 -1.36 -23.80 -15.86
N GLU A 122 -1.47 -24.08 -17.15
CA GLU A 122 -2.74 -24.41 -17.79
C GLU A 122 -3.38 -25.68 -17.21
N VAL A 123 -2.57 -26.70 -16.90
CA VAL A 123 -3.04 -27.98 -16.33
C VAL A 123 -3.64 -27.75 -14.94
N GLN A 124 -2.93 -27.01 -14.08
CA GLN A 124 -3.42 -26.63 -12.75
C GLN A 124 -4.69 -25.79 -12.83
N THR A 125 -4.75 -24.86 -13.79
CA THR A 125 -5.93 -24.02 -13.99
C THR A 125 -7.14 -24.84 -14.41
N ALA A 126 -6.97 -25.76 -15.36
CA ALA A 126 -8.02 -26.68 -15.80
C ALA A 126 -8.50 -27.57 -14.65
N GLU A 127 -7.58 -28.09 -13.83
CA GLU A 127 -7.93 -28.91 -12.67
C GLU A 127 -8.72 -28.12 -11.62
N ILE A 128 -8.29 -26.89 -11.29
CA ILE A 128 -8.99 -26.01 -10.36
C ILE A 128 -10.42 -25.74 -10.85
N ILE A 129 -10.57 -25.35 -12.13
CA ILE A 129 -11.87 -25.07 -12.73
C ILE A 129 -12.74 -26.34 -12.74
N GLY A 130 -12.19 -27.49 -13.13
CA GLY A 130 -12.89 -28.78 -13.14
C GLY A 130 -13.48 -29.13 -11.78
N ARG A 131 -12.67 -29.03 -10.71
CA ARG A 131 -13.13 -29.28 -9.33
C ARG A 131 -14.23 -28.31 -8.87
N ILE A 132 -14.21 -27.06 -9.35
CA ILE A 132 -15.27 -26.08 -9.03
C ILE A 132 -16.57 -26.45 -9.74
N LEU A 133 -16.50 -26.87 -11.02
CA LEU A 133 -17.65 -27.29 -11.82
C LEU A 133 -18.30 -28.57 -11.26
N GLU A 134 -17.51 -29.55 -10.83
CA GLU A 134 -17.99 -30.77 -10.16
C GLU A 134 -18.80 -30.45 -8.90
N LYS A 135 -18.33 -29.48 -8.11
CA LYS A 135 -19.02 -28.98 -6.92
C LYS A 135 -20.20 -28.05 -7.23
N LYS A 136 -20.38 -27.67 -8.49
CA LYS A 136 -21.40 -26.72 -8.97
C LYS A 136 -21.32 -25.36 -8.26
N ASP A 137 -20.12 -24.93 -7.86
CA ASP A 137 -19.89 -23.62 -7.22
C ASP A 137 -19.65 -22.53 -8.27
N TYR A 138 -20.73 -22.18 -8.98
CA TYR A 138 -20.66 -21.21 -10.08
C TYR A 138 -20.35 -19.79 -9.61
N TYR A 139 -20.63 -19.47 -8.33
CA TYR A 139 -20.31 -18.16 -7.77
C TYR A 139 -18.80 -17.99 -7.56
N LEU A 140 -18.13 -19.02 -7.06
CA LEU A 140 -16.67 -19.02 -6.96
C LEU A 140 -16.03 -18.94 -8.35
N LEU A 141 -16.56 -19.67 -9.33
CA LEU A 141 -16.06 -19.62 -10.71
C LEU A 141 -16.18 -18.21 -11.30
N LEU A 142 -17.35 -17.59 -11.18
CA LEU A 142 -17.59 -16.22 -11.63
C LEU A 142 -16.65 -15.22 -10.94
N TYR A 143 -16.46 -15.37 -9.63
CA TYR A 143 -15.53 -14.55 -8.85
C TYR A 143 -14.08 -14.66 -9.34
N ILE A 144 -13.62 -15.88 -9.64
CA ILE A 144 -12.29 -16.11 -10.22
C ILE A 144 -12.17 -15.47 -11.60
N TYR A 145 -13.19 -15.61 -12.47
CA TYR A 145 -13.18 -14.98 -13.78
C TYR A 145 -13.13 -13.46 -13.70
N PHE A 146 -13.87 -12.84 -12.78
CA PHE A 146 -13.73 -11.40 -12.55
C PHE A 146 -12.29 -11.02 -12.20
N ILE A 147 -11.66 -11.71 -11.26
CA ILE A 147 -10.26 -11.42 -10.89
C ILE A 147 -9.31 -11.63 -12.08
N HIS A 148 -9.48 -12.72 -12.82
CA HIS A 148 -8.59 -13.10 -13.92
C HIS A 148 -8.67 -12.11 -15.10
N TYR A 149 -9.87 -11.74 -15.54
CA TYR A 149 -10.05 -10.91 -16.74
C TYR A 149 -9.97 -9.40 -16.45
N THR A 150 -10.28 -8.96 -15.23
CA THR A 150 -10.24 -7.53 -14.88
C THR A 150 -8.99 -7.14 -14.10
N PHE A 151 -8.19 -8.12 -13.65
CA PHE A 151 -7.08 -7.93 -12.72
C PHE A 151 -7.47 -7.18 -11.43
N ALA A 152 -8.76 -7.16 -11.10
CA ALA A 152 -9.28 -6.45 -9.95
C ALA A 152 -8.89 -7.14 -8.64
N ARG A 153 -8.59 -6.33 -7.63
CA ARG A 153 -8.18 -6.80 -6.29
C ARG A 153 -9.35 -7.52 -5.61
N PRO A 154 -9.19 -8.81 -5.24
CA PRO A 154 -10.28 -9.64 -4.74
C PRO A 154 -11.05 -9.02 -3.57
N GLY A 155 -10.32 -8.50 -2.57
CA GLY A 155 -10.92 -8.04 -1.31
C GLY A 155 -11.53 -6.63 -1.33
N ARG A 156 -11.15 -5.75 -2.26
CA ARG A 156 -11.59 -4.34 -2.25
C ARG A 156 -12.37 -3.94 -3.49
N GLU A 157 -12.15 -4.63 -4.60
CA GLU A 157 -12.77 -4.29 -5.87
C GLU A 157 -13.84 -5.34 -6.19
N VAL A 158 -13.47 -6.60 -6.36
CA VAL A 158 -14.42 -7.66 -6.77
C VAL A 158 -15.49 -7.92 -5.70
N ARG A 159 -15.12 -8.06 -4.43
CA ARG A 159 -16.07 -8.35 -3.34
C ARG A 159 -17.09 -7.22 -3.09
N LEU A 160 -16.73 -5.98 -3.41
CA LEU A 160 -17.58 -4.81 -3.18
C LEU A 160 -18.32 -4.34 -4.44
N LEU A 161 -18.09 -5.01 -5.57
CA LEU A 161 -18.72 -4.72 -6.85
C LEU A 161 -20.23 -4.99 -6.78
N LYS A 162 -21.05 -4.01 -7.17
CA LYS A 162 -22.50 -4.15 -7.27
C LYS A 162 -22.93 -4.25 -8.73
N VAL A 163 -24.11 -4.82 -8.98
CA VAL A 163 -24.68 -4.90 -10.33
C VAL A 163 -24.76 -3.52 -11.00
N GLY A 164 -25.11 -2.48 -10.25
CA GLY A 164 -25.16 -1.11 -10.76
C GLY A 164 -23.81 -0.47 -11.09
N ASP A 165 -22.69 -1.08 -10.68
CA ASP A 165 -21.35 -0.64 -11.08
C ASP A 165 -20.96 -1.19 -12.46
N LEU A 166 -21.70 -2.19 -12.98
CA LEU A 166 -21.52 -2.74 -14.31
C LEU A 166 -22.22 -1.84 -15.33
N LYS A 167 -21.43 -1.20 -16.20
CA LYS A 167 -21.96 -0.45 -17.34
C LYS A 167 -22.05 -1.38 -18.54
N LEU A 168 -23.27 -1.69 -18.93
CA LEU A 168 -23.56 -2.33 -20.21
C LEU A 168 -23.54 -1.24 -21.30
N SER A 169 -22.35 -0.81 -21.70
CA SER A 169 -22.19 0.09 -22.83
C SER A 169 -21.26 -0.56 -23.85
N CYS A 170 -21.84 -1.05 -24.94
CA CYS A 170 -21.11 -1.32 -26.16
C CYS A 170 -22.04 -1.07 -27.35
N PRO A 171 -21.80 0.00 -28.14
CA PRO A 171 -22.25 0.03 -29.53
C PRO A 171 -21.20 -0.47 -30.52
N ASP A 172 -19.89 -0.43 -30.22
CA ASP A 172 -18.86 -0.78 -31.20
C ASP A 172 -17.62 -1.41 -30.59
N ILE A 173 -17.04 -2.34 -31.36
CA ILE A 173 -15.87 -3.18 -31.06
C ILE A 173 -14.71 -2.32 -30.54
N GLY A 174 -14.59 -2.28 -29.22
CA GLY A 174 -13.59 -1.48 -28.51
C GLY A 174 -13.97 -1.22 -27.05
N CYS A 175 -14.41 -2.26 -26.33
CA CYS A 175 -14.81 -2.12 -24.92
C CYS A 175 -13.60 -1.74 -24.04
N GLN A 176 -13.47 -0.46 -23.71
CA GLN A 176 -12.76 -0.05 -22.51
C GLN A 176 -13.69 -0.23 -21.31
N PHE A 177 -13.35 -1.17 -20.43
CA PHE A 177 -13.95 -1.29 -19.11
C PHE A 177 -13.61 -0.05 -18.28
N SER A 178 -14.39 1.03 -18.40
CA SER A 178 -14.32 2.13 -17.44
C SER A 178 -15.17 1.76 -16.22
N SER A 179 -14.56 0.99 -15.33
CA SER A 179 -15.07 0.83 -13.98
C SER A 179 -14.68 2.07 -13.16
N LYS A 180 -15.40 2.35 -12.07
CA LYS A 180 -14.97 3.34 -11.05
C LYS A 180 -13.56 3.05 -10.47
N ILE A 181 -12.92 1.95 -10.86
CA ILE A 181 -11.54 1.57 -10.51
C ILE A 181 -10.53 2.55 -11.14
N ASP A 182 -10.83 3.17 -12.29
CA ASP A 182 -9.93 4.10 -13.00
C ASP A 182 -9.67 5.44 -12.26
N ASN A 183 -10.53 5.81 -11.32
CA ASN A 183 -10.46 7.12 -10.65
C ASN A 183 -9.45 7.20 -9.50
N TYR A 184 -8.74 6.10 -9.17
CA TYR A 184 -7.67 6.14 -8.16
C TYR A 184 -6.29 6.49 -8.74
N GLY A 185 -6.17 6.74 -10.06
CA GLY A 185 -4.87 6.92 -10.73
C GLY A 185 -4.74 8.05 -11.75
N ARG A 186 -5.80 8.81 -12.10
CA ARG A 186 -5.64 9.94 -13.03
C ARG A 186 -5.32 11.23 -12.27
N PRO A 187 -4.18 11.91 -12.54
CA PRO A 187 -4.03 13.30 -12.12
C PRO A 187 -5.10 14.14 -12.82
N HIS A 188 -5.69 15.10 -12.09
CA HIS A 188 -6.66 16.04 -12.63
C HIS A 188 -6.09 16.75 -13.86
N SER A 189 -6.47 16.30 -15.06
CA SER A 189 -6.22 17.05 -16.29
C SER A 189 -7.23 18.19 -16.38
N ARG A 190 -6.69 19.40 -16.52
CA ARG A 190 -7.42 20.65 -16.76
C ARG A 190 -8.31 20.54 -18.01
N PRO A 191 -9.40 21.32 -18.10
CA PRO A 191 -10.30 21.27 -19.25
C PRO A 191 -9.57 21.69 -20.53
N ALA A 192 -9.78 20.92 -21.60
CA ALA A 192 -9.21 21.17 -22.91
C ALA A 192 -9.79 22.45 -23.51
N GLU A 193 -8.92 23.38 -23.90
CA GLU A 193 -9.24 24.49 -24.78
C GLU A 193 -9.70 23.95 -26.13
N SER A 194 -10.85 24.45 -26.59
CA SER A 194 -11.45 24.13 -27.88
C SER A 194 -10.62 24.75 -29.00
N LEU A 195 -9.84 23.94 -29.72
CA LEU A 195 -9.28 24.31 -31.01
C LEU A 195 -10.27 23.92 -32.11
N SER A 196 -10.93 24.93 -32.66
CA SER A 196 -11.74 24.86 -33.87
C SER A 196 -10.88 24.50 -35.07
N VAL A 197 -11.06 23.31 -35.65
CA VAL A 197 -10.48 22.93 -36.93
C VAL A 197 -11.51 23.19 -38.03
N GLN A 198 -11.16 24.09 -38.94
CA GLN A 198 -11.94 24.44 -40.13
C GLN A 198 -12.01 23.24 -41.10
N ARG A 199 -13.19 23.05 -41.69
CA ARG A 199 -13.46 22.03 -42.72
C ARG A 199 -12.83 22.43 -44.05
N THR A 200 -12.14 21.51 -44.70
CA THR A 200 -11.94 21.49 -46.16
C THR A 200 -12.32 20.11 -46.70
N THR A 201 -12.99 20.12 -47.86
CA THR A 201 -13.70 19.01 -48.51
C THR A 201 -12.80 18.27 -49.53
N PRO A 202 -13.28 17.31 -50.37
CA PRO A 202 -12.77 15.94 -50.39
C PRO A 202 -11.90 15.63 -51.62
N GLY A 203 -10.92 14.74 -51.46
CA GLY A 203 -10.08 14.23 -52.55
C GLY A 203 -10.13 12.71 -52.62
N ASP A 204 -10.55 12.22 -53.77
CA ASP A 204 -10.75 10.84 -54.19
C ASP A 204 -9.49 9.96 -54.07
N GLY A 205 -9.66 8.68 -53.74
CA GLY A 205 -8.54 7.74 -53.59
C GLY A 205 -8.91 6.41 -52.93
N ARG A 206 -9.39 5.45 -53.72
CA ARG A 206 -9.51 4.02 -53.35
C ARG A 206 -8.19 3.48 -52.79
N VAL A 207 -8.22 2.62 -51.77
CA VAL A 207 -7.46 1.35 -51.67
C VAL A 207 -8.00 0.45 -50.52
N SER A 208 -8.21 -0.81 -50.89
CA SER A 208 -8.44 -2.10 -50.20
C SER A 208 -8.49 -2.28 -48.66
N HIS A 209 -9.48 -3.09 -48.25
CA HIS A 209 -9.55 -3.89 -47.01
C HIS A 209 -8.45 -4.96 -46.90
N PRO A 210 -8.13 -5.40 -45.66
CA PRO A 210 -7.87 -6.81 -45.40
C PRO A 210 -8.80 -7.40 -44.33
N LEU A 211 -9.31 -8.57 -44.67
CA LEU A 211 -9.90 -9.59 -43.82
C LEU A 211 -8.86 -10.12 -42.80
N TRP A 212 -9.29 -10.36 -41.57
CA TRP A 212 -8.57 -11.23 -40.63
C TRP A 212 -9.47 -12.42 -40.26
N ARG A 213 -8.96 -13.61 -40.56
CA ARG A 213 -9.35 -14.90 -39.96
C ARG A 213 -8.71 -15.04 -38.60
#